data_AF-A0A1I6TG99-F1
#
_entry.id   AF-A0A1I6TG99-F1
#
_cell.length_a   1.000
_cell.length_b   1.000
_cell.length_c   1.000
_cell.angle_alpha   90.00
_cell.angle_beta   90.00
_cell.angle_gamma   90.00
#
_symmetry.space_group_name_H-M   'P 1'
#
loop_
_entity.id
_entity.type
_entity.pdbx_description
1 polymer ?
#
loop_
_entity_poly.entity_id
_entity_poly.type
_entity_poly.pdbx_seq_one_letter_code
_entity_poly.pdbx_strand_id
1 'polypeptide(L)'
;MKIEHIAIWVNDLEVMRTFYTKYFKGKANNLYRNETKQFESYFITFETGARIEIMRKKGVKNKPKNEITGYAHFAFSVGSKNNVNRLTETLRKAGYPILSEPRFTGDGYYESVVSDPEGNQIEITI
;
A
#
# COMPACT_ATOMS: atom_id res chain seq x y z
N MET A 1 -7.33 -22.44 -1.79
CA MET A 1 -6.30 -21.66 -1.07
C MET A 1 -6.18 -20.30 -1.75
N LYS A 2 -5.95 -19.21 -1.00
CA LYS A 2 -5.84 -17.84 -1.52
C LYS A 2 -4.98 -17.00 -0.58
N ILE A 3 -4.45 -15.87 -1.04
CA ILE A 3 -3.85 -14.86 -0.17
C ILE A 3 -4.98 -14.24 0.66
N GLU A 4 -4.86 -14.30 1.99
CA GLU A 4 -5.85 -13.69 2.89
C GLU A 4 -5.48 -12.23 3.19
N HIS A 5 -4.21 -11.99 3.51
CA HIS A 5 -3.68 -10.65 3.68
C HIS A 5 -2.18 -10.58 3.34
N ILE A 6 -1.71 -9.37 3.15
CA ILE A 6 -0.30 -8.98 3.25
C ILE A 6 -0.14 -8.09 4.49
N ALA A 7 1.04 -8.10 5.10
CA ALA A 7 1.30 -7.31 6.30
C ALA A 7 2.50 -6.37 6.10
N ILE A 8 2.37 -5.13 6.57
CA ILE A 8 3.36 -4.06 6.38
C ILE A 8 3.68 -3.47 7.75
N TRP A 9 4.97 -3.48 8.11
CA TRP A 9 5.46 -2.73 9.26
C TRP A 9 5.50 -1.25 8.93
N VAL A 10 4.89 -0.43 9.80
CA VAL A 10 4.81 1.02 9.64
C VAL A 10 5.23 1.73 10.92
N ASN A 11 5.71 2.96 10.78
CA ASN A 11 6.06 3.84 11.88
C ASN A 11 4.83 4.64 12.35
N ASP A 12 4.08 5.23 11.40
CA ASP A 12 2.87 6.00 11.66
C ASP A 12 1.63 5.28 11.15
N LEU A 13 1.01 4.55 12.07
CA LEU A 13 -0.18 3.75 11.79
C LEU A 13 -1.37 4.58 11.29
N GLU A 14 -1.51 5.83 11.74
CA GLU A 14 -2.66 6.66 11.40
C GLU A 14 -2.51 7.34 10.04
N VAL A 15 -1.30 7.78 9.70
CA VAL A 15 -0.97 8.28 8.36
C VAL A 15 -1.19 7.19 7.32
N MET A 16 -0.70 5.98 7.60
CA MET A 16 -0.85 4.83 6.71
C MET A 16 -2.31 4.40 6.56
N ARG A 17 -3.07 4.36 7.66
CA ARG A 17 -4.52 4.10 7.60
C ARG A 17 -5.23 5.12 6.72
N THR A 18 -4.96 6.40 6.93
CA THR A 18 -5.56 7.49 6.15
C THR A 18 -5.23 7.37 4.67
N PHE A 19 -4.00 7.03 4.32
CA PHE A 19 -3.56 6.86 2.94
C PHE A 19 -4.35 5.76 2.21
N TYR A 20 -4.36 4.54 2.75
CA TYR A 20 -5.03 3.41 2.09
C TYR A 20 -6.56 3.57 2.04
N THR A 21 -7.15 4.16 3.08
CA THR A 21 -8.60 4.39 3.12
C THR A 21 -9.02 5.48 2.14
N LYS A 22 -8.24 6.56 2.01
CA LYS A 22 -8.56 7.69 1.15
C LYS A 22 -8.32 7.40 -0.34
N TYR A 23 -7.16 6.88 -0.71
CA TYR A 23 -6.78 6.80 -2.13
C TYR A 23 -7.13 5.45 -2.77
N PHE A 24 -7.11 4.37 -1.97
CA PHE A 24 -7.40 3.01 -2.45
C PHE A 24 -8.77 2.49 -1.98
N LYS A 25 -9.61 3.39 -1.44
CA LYS A 25 -10.98 3.09 -0.97
C LYS A 25 -11.02 1.96 0.07
N GLY A 26 -9.93 1.75 0.80
CA GLY A 26 -9.86 0.76 1.86
C GLY A 26 -10.80 1.11 3.02
N LYS A 27 -11.25 0.09 3.75
CA LYS A 27 -12.01 0.24 4.99
C LYS A 27 -11.22 -0.36 6.14
N ALA A 28 -10.80 0.49 7.08
CA ALA A 28 -10.11 0.05 8.28
C ALA A 28 -11.10 -0.56 9.29
N ASN A 29 -10.66 -1.60 10.01
CA ASN A 29 -11.34 -2.07 11.20
C ASN A 29 -11.07 -1.15 12.42
N ASN A 30 -11.56 -1.56 13.59
CA ASN A 30 -11.17 -0.94 14.85
C ASN A 30 -9.71 -1.25 15.18
N LEU A 31 -9.02 -0.30 15.84
CA LEU A 31 -7.65 -0.45 16.27
C LEU A 31 -7.49 -1.68 17.17
N TYR A 32 -6.62 -2.60 16.80
CA TYR A 32 -6.16 -3.65 17.69
C TYR A 32 -4.92 -3.18 18.45
N ARG A 33 -4.88 -3.45 19.77
CA ARG A 33 -3.75 -3.10 20.64
C ARG A 33 -3.40 -4.26 21.56
N ASN A 34 -2.10 -4.55 21.65
CA ASN A 34 -1.52 -5.44 22.63
C ASN A 34 -0.45 -4.70 23.43
N GLU A 35 -0.79 -4.29 24.66
CA GLU A 35 0.07 -3.46 25.50
C GLU A 35 1.34 -4.19 25.93
N THR A 36 1.23 -5.46 26.32
CA THR A 36 2.37 -6.30 26.73
C THR A 36 3.40 -6.44 25.63
N LYS A 37 2.95 -6.61 24.38
CA LYS A 37 3.84 -6.74 23.20
C LYS A 37 4.18 -5.40 22.56
N GLN A 38 3.60 -4.30 23.04
CA GLN A 38 3.71 -2.97 22.46
C GLN A 38 3.44 -2.97 20.95
N PHE A 39 2.36 -3.65 20.57
CA PHE A 39 1.96 -3.90 19.19
C PHE A 39 0.58 -3.33 18.93
N GLU A 40 0.41 -2.71 17.76
CA GLU A 40 -0.86 -2.13 17.31
C GLU A 40 -1.03 -2.40 15.80
N SER A 41 -2.25 -2.68 15.35
CA SER A 41 -2.53 -2.89 13.93
C SER A 41 -3.95 -2.51 13.50
N TYR A 42 -4.09 -2.26 12.20
CA TYR A 42 -5.37 -2.23 11.49
C TYR A 42 -5.35 -3.25 10.35
N PHE A 43 -6.50 -3.86 10.11
CA PHE A 43 -6.79 -4.48 8.83
C PHE A 43 -7.54 -3.50 7.94
N ILE A 44 -7.01 -3.26 6.74
CA ILE A 44 -7.63 -2.49 5.68
C ILE A 44 -8.24 -3.46 4.67
N THR A 45 -9.56 -3.42 4.55
CA THR A 45 -10.33 -4.29 3.66
C THR A 45 -10.71 -3.54 2.38
N PHE A 46 -10.54 -4.17 1.22
CA PHE A 46 -10.88 -3.60 -0.08
C PHE A 46 -12.18 -4.22 -0.62
N GLU A 47 -12.59 -3.83 -1.83
CA GLU A 47 -13.85 -4.30 -2.44
C GLU A 47 -13.93 -5.83 -2.49
N THR A 48 -12.84 -6.49 -2.87
CA THR A 48 -12.70 -7.95 -2.86
C THR A 48 -11.24 -8.36 -2.60
N GLY A 49 -11.00 -9.65 -2.41
CA GLY A 49 -9.65 -10.21 -2.37
C GLY A 49 -8.94 -10.09 -1.02
N ALA A 50 -7.63 -9.91 -1.07
CA ALA A 50 -6.77 -9.84 0.11
C ALA A 50 -6.93 -8.51 0.86
N ARG A 51 -6.60 -8.52 2.15
CA ARG A 51 -6.56 -7.33 3.01
C ARG A 51 -5.11 -6.89 3.24
N ILE A 52 -4.92 -5.66 3.72
CA ILE A 52 -3.61 -5.19 4.20
C ILE A 52 -3.68 -5.09 5.73
N GLU A 53 -2.79 -5.78 6.43
CA GLU A 53 -2.49 -5.48 7.82
C GLU A 53 -1.39 -4.43 7.88
N ILE A 54 -1.73 -3.20 8.27
CA ILE A 54 -0.71 -2.22 8.68
C ILE A 54 -0.48 -2.39 10.18
N MET A 55 0.78 -2.55 10.57
CA MET A 55 1.13 -2.87 11.95
C MET A 55 2.36 -2.12 12.42
N ARG A 56 2.39 -1.78 13.71
CA ARG A 56 3.54 -1.15 14.35
C ARG A 56 3.88 -1.84 15.66
N LYS A 57 5.17 -1.89 15.97
CA LYS A 57 5.69 -2.41 17.23
C LYS A 57 6.89 -1.60 17.69
N LYS A 58 6.98 -1.32 18.99
CA LYS A 58 8.19 -0.66 19.55
C LYS A 58 9.44 -1.46 19.19
N GLY A 59 10.44 -0.76 18.65
CA GLY A 59 11.74 -1.33 18.29
C GLY A 59 11.90 -1.69 16.82
N VAL A 60 10.82 -1.72 16.03
CA VAL A 60 10.90 -1.80 14.56
C VAL A 60 11.07 -0.38 14.03
N LYS A 61 12.24 -0.07 13.46
CA LYS A 61 12.60 1.32 13.06
C LYS A 61 13.29 1.43 11.71
N ASN A 62 13.54 0.32 11.04
CA ASN A 62 14.22 0.34 9.75
C ASN A 62 13.25 0.84 8.69
N LYS A 63 13.67 1.83 7.92
CA LYS A 63 12.96 2.22 6.70
C LYS A 63 13.04 1.08 5.68
N PRO A 64 12.01 0.90 4.83
CA PRO A 64 12.11 -0.01 3.71
C PRO A 64 13.34 0.35 2.87
N LYS A 65 14.08 -0.68 2.43
CA LYS A 65 15.18 -0.53 1.49
C LYS A 65 14.73 -1.13 0.16
N ASN A 66 14.89 -0.37 -0.91
CA ASN A 66 14.70 -0.89 -2.25
C ASN A 66 15.78 -1.94 -2.57
N GLU A 67 15.48 -2.84 -3.51
CA GLU A 67 16.45 -3.78 -4.09
C GLU A 67 17.10 -4.74 -3.07
N ILE A 68 16.30 -5.25 -2.13
CA ILE A 68 16.69 -6.35 -1.25
C ILE A 68 15.95 -7.64 -1.64
N THR A 69 16.57 -8.80 -1.42
CA THR A 69 15.86 -10.08 -1.55
C THR A 69 14.73 -10.13 -0.51
N GLY A 70 13.50 -10.35 -0.94
CA GLY A 70 12.33 -10.43 -0.07
C GLY A 70 11.09 -9.77 -0.67
N TYR A 71 10.26 -9.17 0.18
CA TYR A 71 9.07 -8.44 -0.23
C TYR A 71 9.46 -7.20 -1.04
N ALA A 72 8.97 -7.11 -2.28
CA ALA A 72 9.32 -6.02 -3.19
C ALA A 72 8.23 -4.94 -3.26
N HIS A 73 7.01 -5.35 -3.63
CA HIS A 73 5.85 -4.47 -3.81
C HIS A 73 4.55 -5.28 -3.77
N PHE A 74 3.43 -4.60 -3.97
CA PHE A 74 2.13 -5.20 -4.26
C PHE A 74 1.35 -4.31 -5.22
N ALA A 75 0.34 -4.88 -5.88
CA ALA A 75 -0.41 -4.19 -6.91
C ALA A 75 -1.90 -4.04 -6.56
N PHE A 76 -2.49 -2.89 -6.92
CA PHE A 76 -3.92 -2.69 -6.98
C PHE A 76 -4.38 -2.65 -8.43
N SER A 77 -5.28 -3.56 -8.80
CA SER A 77 -6.07 -3.47 -10.03
C SER A 77 -7.16 -2.41 -9.86
N VAL A 78 -7.22 -1.48 -10.81
CA VAL A 78 -8.22 -0.40 -10.84
C VAL A 78 -9.14 -0.48 -12.07
N GLY A 79 -9.05 -1.57 -12.84
CA GLY A 79 -10.01 -1.99 -13.86
C GLY A 79 -9.89 -1.30 -15.22
N SER A 80 -9.10 -0.22 -15.35
CA SER A 80 -8.86 0.42 -16.66
C SER A 80 -7.65 1.35 -16.67
N LYS A 81 -7.09 1.59 -17.87
CA LYS A 81 -6.01 2.58 -18.09
C LYS A 81 -6.38 3.99 -17.60
N ASN A 82 -7.64 4.39 -17.82
CA ASN A 82 -8.12 5.70 -17.38
C ASN A 82 -8.11 5.81 -15.85
N ASN A 83 -8.42 4.72 -15.15
CA ASN A 83 -8.35 4.70 -13.69
C ASN A 83 -6.90 4.70 -13.19
N VAL A 84 -5.98 4.00 -13.86
CA VAL A 84 -4.54 4.07 -13.56
C VAL A 84 -4.06 5.52 -13.66
N ASN A 85 -4.30 6.18 -14.79
CA ASN A 85 -3.91 7.58 -15.01
C ASN A 85 -4.52 8.52 -13.97
N ARG A 86 -5.83 8.37 -13.71
CA ARG A 86 -6.55 9.23 -12.77
C ARG A 86 -6.03 9.09 -11.33
N LEU A 87 -5.81 7.87 -10.86
CA LEU A 87 -5.32 7.64 -9.50
C LEU A 87 -3.88 8.13 -9.35
N THR A 88 -3.03 7.88 -10.35
CA THR A 88 -1.65 8.38 -10.40
C THR A 88 -1.61 9.90 -10.27
N GLU A 89 -2.39 10.62 -11.08
CA GLU A 89 -2.43 12.08 -11.02
C GLU A 89 -3.05 12.62 -9.73
N THR A 90 -4.00 11.89 -9.14
CA THR A 90 -4.55 12.23 -7.83
C THR A 90 -3.47 12.15 -6.74
N LEU A 91 -2.67 11.09 -6.76
CA LEU A 91 -1.57 10.90 -5.81
C LEU A 91 -0.44 11.91 -6.03
N ARG A 92 -0.09 12.21 -7.28
CA ARG A 92 0.88 13.26 -7.63
C ARG A 92 0.46 14.61 -7.07
N LYS A 93 -0.78 15.02 -7.29
CA LYS A 93 -1.33 16.29 -6.77
C LYS A 93 -1.40 16.32 -5.24
N ALA A 94 -1.54 15.16 -4.61
CA ALA A 94 -1.49 15.04 -3.15
C ALA A 94 -0.05 15.00 -2.59
N GLY A 95 0.98 15.07 -3.44
CA GLY A 95 2.39 15.15 -3.04
C GLY A 95 3.08 13.79 -2.83
N TYR A 96 2.46 12.68 -3.24
CA TYR A 96 3.09 11.36 -3.14
C TYR A 96 4.06 11.11 -4.30
N PRO A 97 5.22 10.46 -4.05
CA PRO A 97 6.17 10.13 -5.11
C PRO A 97 5.58 9.19 -6.17
N ILE A 98 5.71 9.59 -7.43
CA ILE A 98 5.48 8.72 -8.58
C ILE A 98 6.84 8.12 -8.96
N LEU A 99 7.03 6.85 -8.65
CA LEU A 99 8.28 6.13 -8.87
C LEU A 99 8.43 5.67 -10.32
N SER A 100 7.30 5.45 -11.00
CA SER A 100 7.25 5.16 -12.43
C SER A 100 5.94 5.64 -13.04
N GLU A 101 6.04 6.35 -14.16
CA GLU A 101 4.90 6.92 -14.88
C GLU A 101 4.00 5.83 -15.51
N PRO A 102 2.71 6.14 -15.76
CA PRO A 102 1.80 5.23 -16.45
C PRO A 102 2.35 4.80 -17.81
N ARG A 103 2.61 3.50 -17.98
CA ARG A 103 3.22 2.94 -19.19
C ARG A 103 2.78 1.51 -19.41
N PHE A 104 3.03 1.00 -20.60
CA PHE A 104 3.05 -0.44 -20.83
C PHE A 104 4.39 -1.03 -20.38
N THR A 105 4.34 -2.15 -19.68
CA THR A 105 5.51 -2.94 -19.29
C THR A 105 5.87 -3.96 -20.37
N GLY A 106 7.07 -4.52 -20.29
CA GLY A 106 7.53 -5.55 -21.24
C GLY A 106 6.76 -6.87 -21.13
N ASP A 107 6.09 -7.12 -20.01
CA ASP A 107 5.25 -8.29 -19.74
C ASP A 107 3.74 -8.02 -19.95
N GLY A 108 3.37 -6.84 -20.47
CA GLY A 108 2.03 -6.57 -21.01
C GLY A 108 1.03 -5.90 -20.07
N TYR A 109 1.46 -5.46 -18.89
CA TYR A 109 0.63 -4.66 -17.99
C TYR A 109 0.61 -3.19 -18.42
N TYR A 110 -0.49 -2.50 -18.15
CA TYR A 110 -0.51 -1.03 -18.14
C TYR A 110 -0.59 -0.56 -16.69
N GLU A 111 0.48 0.03 -16.21
CA GLU A 111 0.65 0.33 -14.79
C GLU A 111 1.37 1.66 -14.57
N SER A 112 1.29 2.14 -13.34
CA SER A 112 2.22 3.11 -12.75
C SER A 112 2.74 2.58 -11.41
N VAL A 113 3.85 3.11 -10.91
CA VAL A 113 4.38 2.77 -9.58
C VAL A 113 4.42 4.02 -8.72
N VAL A 114 3.88 3.93 -7.51
CA VAL A 114 3.85 5.02 -6.53
C VAL A 114 4.44 4.57 -5.20
N SER A 115 4.87 5.54 -4.39
CA SER A 115 5.25 5.31 -3.01
C SER A 115 4.07 5.61 -2.08
N ASP A 116 3.84 4.74 -1.10
CA ASP A 116 3.06 5.11 0.08
C ASP A 116 3.84 6.11 0.97
N PRO A 117 3.24 6.66 2.05
CA PRO A 117 3.88 7.66 2.91
C PRO A 117 5.22 7.23 3.52
N GLU A 118 5.48 5.92 3.62
CA GLU A 118 6.66 5.37 4.28
C GLU A 118 7.67 4.72 3.31
N GLY A 119 7.43 4.80 2.00
CA GLY A 119 8.36 4.32 0.98
C GLY A 119 8.04 2.94 0.41
N ASN A 120 6.91 2.33 0.77
CA ASN A 120 6.55 1.04 0.17
C ASN A 120 6.03 1.25 -1.25
N GLN A 121 6.47 0.40 -2.16
CA GLN A 121 6.11 0.50 -3.56
C GLN A 121 4.75 -0.15 -3.82
N ILE A 122 3.91 0.58 -4.54
CA ILE A 122 2.58 0.14 -4.94
C ILE A 122 2.47 0.28 -6.46
N GLU A 123 2.18 -0.82 -7.13
CA GLU A 123 1.76 -0.82 -8.52
C GLU A 123 0.26 -0.50 -8.62
N ILE A 124 -0.10 0.43 -9.50
CA ILE A 124 -1.48 0.70 -9.87
C ILE A 124 -1.66 0.18 -11.29
N THR A 125 -2.42 -0.89 -11.45
CA THR A 125 -2.55 -1.65 -12.71
C THR A 125 -4.02 -1.84 -13.11
N ILE A 126 -4.28 -2.46 -14.26
CA ILE A 126 -5.64 -2.77 -14.73
C ILE A 126 -6.22 -3.94 -13.96
#